data_AF-A0A1Q7B2S6-F1
#
_entry.id   AF-A0A1Q7B2S6-F1
#
_cell.length_a   1.000
_cell.length_b   1.000
_cell.length_c   1.000
_cell.angle_alpha   90.00
_cell.angle_beta   90.00
_cell.angle_gamma   90.00
#
_symmetry.space_group_name_H-M   'P 1'
#
loop_
_entity.id
_entity.type
_entity.pdbx_description
1 polymer ?
#
loop_
_entity_poly.entity_id
_entity_poly.type
_entity_poly.pdbx_seq_one_letter_code
_entity_poly.pdbx_strand_id
1 'polypeptide(L)'
;MLASAAIGGANVLQASPTGNQGQSSQVHVEWVAEVLKRMQTVKPGMTRRTLLTVFTTQGGLFTGVQRTFVSRDCPYFKVDVEFQAVGRPNRDENGRVTLVEGNEDIIVKISTPYLQFSVMD
;
A
#
# COMPACT_ATOMS: atom_id res chain seq x y z
N MET A 1 24.56 72.17 8.60
CA MET A 1 24.11 71.31 7.49
C MET A 1 24.58 69.89 7.80
N LEU A 2 23.61 69.04 8.16
CA LEU A 2 23.53 67.57 8.06
C LEU A 2 24.59 66.68 8.76
N ALA A 3 24.11 66.03 9.82
CA ALA A 3 24.66 64.81 10.43
C ALA A 3 24.28 63.58 9.58
N SER A 4 25.18 62.59 9.50
CA SER A 4 24.88 61.27 8.94
C SER A 4 25.44 60.20 9.88
N ALA A 5 24.58 59.62 10.71
CA ALA A 5 24.87 58.38 11.41
C ALA A 5 24.47 57.21 10.49
N ALA A 6 25.41 56.31 10.20
CA ALA A 6 25.12 55.08 9.49
C ALA A 6 24.43 54.09 10.44
N ILE A 7 23.15 53.82 10.20
CA ILE A 7 22.40 52.76 10.90
C ILE A 7 22.78 51.44 10.23
N GLY A 8 23.57 50.62 10.93
CA GLY A 8 23.84 49.24 10.54
C GLY A 8 22.55 48.43 10.59
N GLY A 9 22.12 47.94 9.42
CA GLY A 9 21.02 46.99 9.31
C GLY A 9 21.47 45.61 9.80
N ALA A 10 21.05 45.22 11.00
CA ALA A 10 21.05 43.82 11.38
C ALA A 10 19.92 43.12 10.61
N ASN A 11 20.27 42.30 9.61
CA ASN A 11 19.33 41.33 9.06
C ASN A 11 18.99 40.34 10.16
N VAL A 12 17.82 40.53 10.78
CA VAL A 12 17.20 39.52 11.63
C VAL A 12 16.83 38.37 10.69
N LEU A 13 17.63 37.31 10.68
CA LEU A 13 17.26 36.04 10.08
C LEU A 13 16.03 35.54 10.83
N GLN A 14 14.85 35.81 10.26
CA GLN A 14 13.59 35.35 10.79
C GLN A 14 13.53 33.83 10.58
N ALA A 15 13.94 33.09 11.61
CA ALA A 15 13.72 31.65 11.68
C ALA A 15 12.21 31.41 11.78
N SER A 16 11.62 30.91 10.69
CA SER A 16 10.22 30.47 10.69
C SER A 16 10.03 29.38 11.75
N PRO A 17 9.01 29.47 12.61
CA PRO A 17 8.83 28.52 13.70
C PRO A 17 8.43 27.15 13.15
N THR A 18 9.01 26.11 13.75
CA THR A 18 8.85 24.67 13.50
C THR A 18 7.44 24.15 13.86
N GLY A 19 6.38 24.93 13.65
CA GLY A 19 5.00 24.56 13.98
C GLY A 19 4.33 23.61 12.98
N ASN A 20 4.93 23.41 11.80
CA ASN A 20 4.30 22.68 10.69
C ASN A 20 4.70 21.19 10.60
N GLN A 21 5.76 20.76 11.29
CA GLN A 21 6.27 19.37 11.20
C GLN A 21 5.47 18.37 12.05
N GLY A 22 4.92 18.81 13.18
CA GLY A 22 4.06 17.96 14.03
C GLY A 22 2.65 17.75 13.44
N GLN A 23 2.16 18.71 12.66
CA GLN A 23 0.87 18.59 11.97
C GLN A 23 0.98 17.69 10.74
N SER A 24 2.06 17.79 9.96
CA SER A 24 2.27 16.93 8.80
C SER A 24 2.46 15.46 9.19
N SER A 25 3.21 15.17 10.26
CA SER A 25 3.40 13.80 10.74
C SER A 25 2.09 13.16 11.21
N GLN A 26 1.24 13.90 11.92
CA GLN A 26 -0.08 13.44 12.34
C GLN A 26 -0.97 13.10 11.13
N VAL A 27 -1.00 13.97 10.11
CA VAL A 27 -1.74 13.73 8.87
C VAL A 27 -1.23 12.48 8.14
N HIS A 28 0.08 12.22 8.13
CA HIS A 28 0.62 11.00 7.53
C HIS A 28 0.22 9.75 8.29
N VAL A 29 0.25 9.78 9.63
CA VAL A 29 -0.20 8.64 10.45
C VAL A 29 -1.69 8.35 10.23
N GLU A 30 -2.52 9.38 10.17
CA GLU A 30 -3.95 9.26 9.88
C GLU A 30 -4.18 8.65 8.49
N TRP A 31 -3.47 9.14 7.47
CA TRP A 31 -3.56 8.59 6.13
C TRP A 31 -3.14 7.10 6.08
N VAL A 32 -2.02 6.74 6.73
CA VAL A 32 -1.60 5.33 6.84
C VAL A 32 -2.67 4.49 7.52
N ALA A 33 -3.26 4.99 8.62
CA ALA A 33 -4.31 4.28 9.33
C ALA A 33 -5.55 4.05 8.45
N GLU A 34 -5.95 5.03 7.66
CA GLU A 34 -7.09 4.89 6.74
C GLU A 34 -6.81 3.88 5.61
N VAL A 35 -5.59 3.84 5.06
CA VAL A 35 -5.19 2.82 4.08
C VAL A 35 -5.24 1.43 4.72
N LEU A 36 -4.69 1.26 5.92
CA LEU A 36 -4.69 -0.01 6.65
C LEU A 36 -6.11 -0.48 6.98
N LYS A 37 -7.01 0.42 7.41
CA LYS A 37 -8.42 0.11 7.65
C LYS A 37 -9.11 -0.38 6.37
N ARG A 38 -8.88 0.28 5.23
CA ARG A 38 -9.42 -0.16 3.92
C ARG A 38 -8.92 -1.55 3.55
N MET A 39 -7.62 -1.81 3.67
CA MET A 39 -7.04 -3.14 3.41
C MET A 39 -7.67 -4.22 4.29
N GLN A 40 -7.92 -3.92 5.56
CA GLN A 40 -8.53 -4.85 6.51
C GLN A 40 -10.00 -5.17 6.22
N THR A 41 -10.68 -4.45 5.31
CA THR A 41 -12.05 -4.82 4.88
C THR A 41 -12.08 -6.13 4.10
N VAL A 42 -10.98 -6.52 3.47
CA VAL A 42 -10.85 -7.79 2.74
C VAL A 42 -10.50 -8.91 3.71
N LYS A 43 -11.31 -9.97 3.72
CA LYS A 43 -11.20 -11.10 4.67
C LYS A 43 -11.23 -12.45 3.95
N PRO A 44 -10.71 -13.52 4.59
CA PRO A 44 -10.96 -14.89 4.13
C PRO A 44 -12.47 -15.14 3.92
N GLY A 45 -12.80 -15.91 2.88
CA GLY A 45 -14.17 -16.17 2.43
C GLY A 45 -14.70 -15.20 1.38
N MET A 46 -14.06 -14.04 1.17
CA MET A 46 -14.41 -13.12 0.07
C MET A 46 -13.82 -13.59 -1.27
N THR A 47 -14.35 -13.05 -2.37
CA THR A 47 -13.89 -13.38 -3.72
C THR A 47 -12.66 -12.57 -4.14
N ARG A 48 -11.89 -13.07 -5.13
CA ARG A 48 -10.86 -12.28 -5.81
C ARG A 48 -11.43 -10.98 -6.39
N ARG A 49 -12.65 -11.00 -6.93
CA ARG A 49 -13.31 -9.78 -7.41
C ARG A 49 -13.42 -8.72 -6.32
N THR A 50 -13.85 -9.11 -5.11
CA THR A 50 -13.92 -8.21 -3.95
C THR A 50 -12.54 -7.70 -3.56
N LEU A 51 -11.53 -8.57 -3.54
CA LEU A 51 -10.15 -8.14 -3.26
C LEU A 51 -9.66 -7.09 -4.26
N LEU A 52 -9.96 -7.26 -5.55
CA LEU A 52 -9.53 -6.35 -6.62
C LEU A 52 -10.19 -4.96 -6.55
N THR A 53 -11.19 -4.72 -5.69
CA THR A 53 -11.71 -3.37 -5.45
C THR A 53 -10.80 -2.54 -4.54
N VAL A 54 -10.02 -3.19 -3.68
CA VAL A 54 -9.10 -2.55 -2.71
C VAL A 54 -7.65 -2.66 -3.17
N PHE A 55 -7.32 -3.77 -3.83
CA PHE A 55 -5.97 -4.10 -4.25
C PHE A 55 -5.82 -4.16 -5.77
N THR A 56 -4.57 -4.12 -6.22
CA THR A 56 -4.17 -4.44 -7.60
C THR A 56 -2.99 -5.41 -7.58
N THR A 57 -2.70 -6.03 -8.73
CA THR A 57 -1.61 -6.99 -8.85
C THR A 57 -0.25 -6.30 -8.84
N GLN A 58 0.73 -6.90 -8.16
CA GLN A 58 2.14 -6.62 -8.38
C GLN A 58 2.68 -7.52 -9.49
N GLY A 59 3.63 -7.02 -10.29
CA GLY A 59 4.43 -7.85 -11.20
C GLY A 59 5.31 -8.86 -10.46
N GLY A 60 6.02 -9.70 -11.19
CA GLY A 60 6.86 -10.78 -10.63
C GLY A 60 6.23 -12.16 -10.71
N LEU A 61 6.84 -13.14 -10.05
CA LEU A 61 6.41 -14.54 -10.12
C LEU A 61 5.17 -14.77 -9.25
N PHE A 62 4.13 -15.36 -9.82
CA PHE A 62 2.89 -15.72 -9.12
C PHE A 62 2.38 -17.08 -9.58
N THR A 63 1.48 -17.65 -8.78
CA THR A 63 0.64 -18.78 -9.20
C THR A 63 -0.82 -18.33 -9.21
N GLY A 64 -1.70 -19.07 -9.88
CA GLY A 64 -3.12 -18.77 -9.89
C GLY A 64 -3.78 -18.83 -8.50
N VAL A 65 -3.17 -19.53 -7.54
CA VAL A 65 -3.72 -19.68 -6.16
C VAL A 65 -2.92 -18.96 -5.09
N GLN A 66 -1.78 -18.35 -5.41
CA GLN A 66 -0.97 -17.60 -4.45
C GLN A 66 -0.27 -16.43 -5.13
N ARG A 67 -0.48 -15.22 -4.59
CA ARG A 67 0.04 -13.98 -5.17
C ARG A 67 0.17 -12.86 -4.14
N THR A 68 1.14 -11.98 -4.35
CA THR A 68 1.26 -10.70 -3.66
C THR A 68 0.45 -9.62 -4.38
N PHE A 69 -0.37 -8.91 -3.61
CA PHE A 69 -1.16 -7.77 -4.08
C PHE A 69 -0.70 -6.49 -3.39
N VAL A 70 -0.83 -5.37 -4.09
CA VAL A 70 -0.50 -4.04 -3.58
C VAL A 70 -1.78 -3.22 -3.41
N SER A 71 -1.81 -2.32 -2.43
CA SER A 71 -2.93 -1.40 -2.26
C SER A 71 -3.06 -0.47 -3.46
N ARG A 72 -4.30 -0.15 -3.85
CA ARG A 72 -4.57 0.88 -4.85
C ARG A 72 -4.23 2.29 -4.37
N ASP A 73 -4.19 2.52 -3.05
CA ASP A 73 -3.84 3.82 -2.47
C ASP A 73 -2.34 4.12 -2.54
N CYS A 74 -1.50 3.09 -2.37
CA CYS A 74 -0.05 3.19 -2.43
C CYS A 74 0.58 1.81 -2.65
N PRO A 75 1.45 1.64 -3.67
CA PRO A 75 1.98 0.34 -4.07
C PRO A 75 2.99 -0.25 -3.08
N TYR A 76 3.32 0.46 -1.99
CA TYR A 76 4.20 -0.06 -0.94
C TYR A 76 3.46 -0.87 0.11
N PHE A 77 2.15 -0.68 0.24
CA PHE A 77 1.33 -1.52 1.10
C PHE A 77 1.00 -2.81 0.37
N LYS A 78 1.33 -3.95 1.00
CA LYS A 78 1.21 -5.26 0.40
C LYS A 78 0.47 -6.24 1.29
N VAL A 79 -0.09 -7.26 0.65
CA VAL A 79 -0.59 -8.48 1.27
C VAL A 79 -0.24 -9.68 0.40
N ASP A 80 0.05 -10.80 1.06
CA ASP A 80 0.15 -12.09 0.39
C ASP A 80 -1.17 -12.83 0.57
N VAL A 81 -1.66 -13.39 -0.53
CA VAL A 81 -3.01 -13.96 -0.59
C VAL A 81 -2.96 -15.34 -1.19
N GLU A 82 -3.60 -16.27 -0.49
CA GLU A 82 -3.87 -17.62 -0.99
C GLU A 82 -5.35 -17.74 -1.36
N PHE A 83 -5.63 -18.41 -2.47
CA PHE A 83 -6.97 -18.64 -2.99
C PHE A 83 -7.29 -20.13 -3.12
N GLN A 84 -8.57 -20.44 -2.97
CA GLN A 84 -9.18 -21.66 -3.46
C GLN A 84 -9.79 -21.38 -4.83
N ALA A 85 -9.38 -22.14 -5.84
CA ALA A 85 -9.95 -22.04 -7.18
C ALA A 85 -11.40 -22.53 -7.19
N VAL A 86 -12.27 -21.78 -7.87
CA VAL A 86 -13.68 -22.14 -8.09
C VAL A 86 -13.87 -22.59 -9.54
N GLY A 87 -14.58 -23.72 -9.73
CA GLY A 87 -14.86 -24.30 -11.05
C GLY A 87 -13.68 -24.98 -11.73
N ARG A 88 -12.53 -25.12 -11.04
CA ARG A 88 -11.32 -25.80 -11.52
C ARG A 88 -10.48 -26.30 -10.35
N PRO A 89 -9.61 -27.32 -10.54
CA PRO A 89 -8.72 -27.78 -9.49
C PRO A 89 -7.56 -26.79 -9.27
N ASN A 90 -7.03 -26.74 -8.04
CA ASN A 90 -5.83 -25.93 -7.70
C ASN A 90 -4.56 -26.49 -8.36
N ARG A 91 -4.53 -27.80 -8.63
CA ARG A 91 -3.42 -28.51 -9.27
C ARG A 91 -3.91 -29.39 -10.40
N ASP A 92 -3.11 -29.53 -11.45
CA ASP A 92 -3.38 -30.49 -12.52
C ASP A 92 -3.04 -31.93 -12.08
N GLU A 93 -3.28 -32.90 -12.98
CA GLU A 93 -3.00 -34.34 -12.74
C GLU A 93 -1.52 -34.63 -12.44
N ASN A 94 -0.61 -33.75 -12.87
CA ASN A 94 0.83 -33.84 -12.63
C ASN A 94 1.26 -33.08 -11.35
N GLY A 95 0.30 -32.56 -10.58
CA GLY A 95 0.55 -31.80 -9.36
C GLY A 95 1.01 -30.37 -9.59
N ARG A 96 1.01 -29.84 -10.82
CA ARG A 96 1.40 -28.45 -11.10
C ARG A 96 0.29 -27.50 -10.66
N VAL A 97 0.66 -26.42 -9.98
CA VAL A 97 -0.29 -25.39 -9.53
C VAL A 97 -0.84 -24.64 -10.74
N THR A 98 -2.15 -24.42 -10.78
CA THR A 98 -2.79 -23.66 -11.85
C THR A 98 -2.24 -22.23 -11.94
N LEU A 99 -2.02 -21.73 -13.15
CA LEU A 99 -1.72 -20.31 -13.43
C LEU A 99 -2.98 -19.51 -13.76
N VAL A 100 -4.11 -20.18 -13.91
CA VAL A 100 -5.38 -19.54 -14.24
C VAL A 100 -5.93 -18.87 -12.99
N GLU A 101 -6.22 -17.58 -13.09
CA GLU A 101 -6.89 -16.79 -12.06
C GLU A 101 -8.38 -16.65 -12.38
N GLY A 102 -9.24 -16.84 -11.38
CA GLY A 102 -10.69 -16.67 -11.48
C GLY A 102 -11.18 -15.56 -10.57
N ASN A 103 -12.11 -14.73 -11.04
CA ASN A 103 -12.70 -13.67 -10.23
C ASN A 103 -13.55 -14.21 -9.06
N GLU A 104 -14.08 -15.43 -9.20
CA GLU A 104 -14.84 -16.14 -8.16
C GLU A 104 -13.93 -16.93 -7.20
N ASP A 105 -12.62 -16.93 -7.39
CA ASP A 105 -11.71 -17.61 -6.47
C ASP A 105 -11.88 -17.06 -5.06
N ILE A 106 -11.88 -17.95 -4.08
CA ILE A 106 -12.17 -17.60 -2.69
C ILE A 106 -10.87 -17.41 -1.93
N ILE A 107 -10.73 -16.28 -1.24
CA ILE A 107 -9.58 -16.02 -0.37
C ILE A 107 -9.61 -17.02 0.79
N VAL A 108 -8.59 -17.87 0.89
CA VAL A 108 -8.43 -18.79 2.04
C VAL A 108 -7.52 -18.20 3.10
N LYS A 109 -6.51 -17.43 2.69
CA LYS A 109 -5.62 -16.69 3.59
C LYS A 109 -5.27 -15.33 3.01
N ILE A 110 -5.11 -14.36 3.89
CA ILE A 110 -4.58 -13.04 3.59
C ILE A 110 -3.65 -12.66 4.74
N SER A 111 -2.43 -12.23 4.42
CA SER A 111 -1.48 -11.77 5.43
C SER A 111 -1.98 -10.50 6.13
N THR A 112 -1.40 -10.17 7.28
CA THR A 112 -1.48 -8.79 7.77
C THR A 112 -0.83 -7.85 6.75
N PRO A 113 -1.36 -6.62 6.55
CA PRO A 113 -0.71 -5.62 5.72
C PRO A 113 0.75 -5.39 6.13
N TYR A 114 1.64 -5.29 5.15
CA TYR A 114 3.06 -4.96 5.37
C TYR A 114 3.54 -3.91 4.37
N LEU A 115 4.66 -3.25 4.70
CA LEU A 115 5.31 -2.27 3.83
C LEU A 115 6.54 -2.87 3.17
N GLN A 116 6.64 -2.70 1.86
CA GLN A 116 7.82 -3.05 1.09
C GLN A 116 7.88 -2.18 -0.16
N PHE A 117 9.07 -1.72 -0.54
CA PHE A 117 9.23 -0.99 -1.79
C PHE A 117 8.73 -1.79 -3.00
N SER A 118 8.34 -1.05 -4.04
CA SER A 118 8.00 -1.64 -5.33
C SER A 118 9.22 -2.34 -5.89
N VAL A 119 9.04 -3.61 -6.27
CA VAL A 119 10.04 -4.34 -7.03
C VAL A 119 9.82 -3.96 -8.49
N MET A 120 10.80 -3.28 -9.09
CA MET A 120 10.88 -3.15 -10.55
C MET A 120 11.41 -4.47 -11.10
N ASP A 121 10.84 -4.90 -12.23
CA ASP A 121 11.43 -5.90 -13.12
C ASP A 121 12.74 -5.34 -13.70
#